data_AF-A0A229G2F8-F1
#
_entry.id   AF-A0A229G2F8-F1
#
_cell.length_a   1.000
_cell.length_b   1.000
_cell.length_c   1.000
_cell.angle_alpha   90.00
_cell.angle_beta   90.00
_cell.angle_gamma   90.00
#
_symmetry.space_group_name_H-M   'P 1'
#
loop_
_entity.id
_entity.type
_entity.pdbx_description
1 polymer ?
#
loop_
_entity_poly.entity_id
_entity_poly.type
_entity_poly.pdbx_seq_one_letter_code
_entity_poly.pdbx_strand_id
1 'polypeptide(L)'
;MEACDALSVAGGSTFHISGFGTDEWPFDVAYDMSTFMEQLPPLLAGVRERREVAVDLYSQGVERTLTFRPFGNLTVIRCESRTAWIPDPECESLEHGELVAMLSKLAHDFARGLKAINSELSEADPFARWLKGGA
;
A
#
# COMPACT_ATOMS: atom_id res chain seq x y z
N MET A 1 -9.12 7.92 6.60
CA MET A 1 -8.54 7.29 7.81
C MET A 1 -7.86 8.36 8.66
N GLU A 2 -8.23 8.51 9.93
CA GLU A 2 -7.72 9.56 10.84
C GLU A 2 -6.18 9.60 10.94
N ALA A 3 -5.52 8.44 10.86
CA ALA A 3 -4.06 8.33 10.85
C ALA A 3 -3.40 9.01 9.64
N CYS A 4 -4.03 8.93 8.46
CA CYS A 4 -3.51 9.56 7.24
C CYS A 4 -3.65 11.09 7.32
N ASP A 5 -4.78 11.57 7.87
CA ASP A 5 -5.00 12.98 8.13
C ASP A 5 -3.98 13.54 9.12
N ALA A 6 -3.71 12.82 10.23
CA ALA A 6 -2.72 13.21 11.22
C ALA A 6 -1.31 13.36 10.63
N LEU A 7 -0.90 12.42 9.76
CA LEU A 7 0.38 12.48 9.05
C LEU A 7 0.43 13.63 8.04
N SER A 8 -0.67 13.87 7.32
CA SER A 8 -0.78 14.97 6.37
C SER A 8 -0.71 16.33 7.06
N VAL A 9 -1.38 16.50 8.21
CA VAL A 9 -1.37 17.75 9.00
C VAL A 9 -0.01 18.02 9.61
N ALA A 10 0.66 16.99 10.14
CA ALA A 10 2.00 17.13 10.72
C ALA A 10 3.06 17.52 9.68
N GLY A 11 2.84 17.14 8.41
CA GLY A 11 3.77 17.38 7.31
C GLY A 11 5.03 16.50 7.39
N GLY A 12 5.87 16.57 6.35
CA GLY A 12 7.16 15.86 6.31
C GLY A 12 7.07 14.35 6.00
N SER A 13 5.88 13.83 5.71
CA SER A 13 5.68 12.47 5.21
C SER A 13 5.38 12.51 3.70
N THR A 14 5.94 11.58 2.94
CA THR A 14 5.59 11.36 1.54
C THR A 14 5.13 9.91 1.36
N PHE A 15 4.19 9.71 0.44
CA PHE A 15 3.68 8.41 0.06
C PHE A 15 3.90 8.22 -1.43
N HIS A 16 4.60 7.15 -1.81
CA HIS A 16 4.96 6.90 -3.21
C HIS A 16 4.48 5.52 -3.64
N ILE A 17 3.75 5.50 -4.76
CA ILE A 17 3.45 4.29 -5.52
C ILE A 17 3.93 4.53 -6.95
N SER A 18 4.59 3.53 -7.52
CA SER A 18 5.13 3.56 -8.88
C SER A 18 5.02 2.17 -9.52
N GLY A 19 5.29 2.11 -10.82
CA GLY A 19 5.25 0.90 -11.62
C GLY A 19 4.34 1.03 -12.83
N PHE A 20 4.28 -0.02 -13.62
CA PHE A 20 3.46 -0.17 -14.82
C PHE A 20 3.74 0.94 -15.85
N GLY A 21 5.02 1.29 -16.00
CA GLY A 21 5.50 2.32 -16.93
C GLY A 21 5.39 3.75 -16.43
N THR A 22 5.08 3.95 -15.14
CA THR A 22 5.00 5.29 -14.53
C THR A 22 5.86 5.38 -13.28
N ASP A 23 6.79 6.34 -13.26
CA ASP A 23 7.75 6.53 -12.17
C ASP A 23 7.11 7.02 -10.87
N GLU A 24 6.01 7.78 -10.96
CA GLU A 24 5.30 8.29 -9.80
C GLU A 24 3.80 8.45 -10.13
N TRP A 25 2.95 7.79 -9.34
CA TRP A 25 1.51 7.98 -9.43
C TRP A 25 1.11 9.27 -8.68
N PRO A 26 0.10 10.01 -9.15
CA PRO A 26 -0.32 11.26 -8.54
C PRO A 26 -1.11 11.00 -7.26
N PHE A 27 -0.41 10.60 -6.20
CA PHE A 27 -1.01 10.18 -4.93
C PHE A 27 -0.86 11.27 -3.87
N ASP A 28 -1.94 11.54 -3.13
CA ASP A 28 -1.90 12.36 -1.93
C ASP A 28 -1.91 11.52 -0.63
N VAL A 29 -1.32 12.09 0.42
CA VAL A 29 -1.14 11.43 1.72
C VAL A 29 -2.47 11.32 2.49
N ALA A 30 -3.44 12.21 2.27
CA ALA A 30 -4.66 12.20 3.06
C ALA A 30 -5.65 11.15 2.54
N TYR A 31 -6.00 11.25 1.26
CA TYR A 31 -7.07 10.46 0.63
C TYR A 31 -6.55 9.17 0.00
N ASP A 32 -5.46 9.24 -0.78
CA ASP A 32 -5.01 8.10 -1.58
C ASP A 32 -4.28 7.07 -0.72
N MET A 33 -3.43 7.56 0.18
CA MET A 33 -2.81 6.70 1.19
C MET A 33 -3.87 6.06 2.09
N SER A 34 -4.93 6.79 2.49
CA SER A 34 -6.01 6.21 3.30
C SER A 34 -6.66 5.02 2.61
N THR A 35 -7.01 5.19 1.34
CA THR A 35 -7.64 4.15 0.52
C THR A 35 -6.77 2.89 0.44
N PHE A 36 -5.46 3.06 0.26
CA PHE A 36 -4.52 1.95 0.22
C PHE A 36 -4.36 1.29 1.61
N MET A 37 -4.16 2.09 2.67
CA MET A 37 -3.88 1.61 4.01
C MET A 37 -5.04 0.84 4.64
N GLU A 38 -6.29 1.15 4.27
CA GLU A 38 -7.47 0.37 4.66
C GLU A 38 -7.44 -1.06 4.07
N GLN A 39 -6.82 -1.24 2.90
CA GLN A 39 -6.70 -2.52 2.20
C GLN A 39 -5.38 -3.24 2.47
N LEU A 40 -4.42 -2.60 3.14
CA LEU A 40 -3.11 -3.18 3.44
C LEU A 40 -3.19 -4.45 4.31
N PRO A 41 -3.98 -4.52 5.40
CA PRO A 41 -4.09 -5.76 6.18
C PRO A 41 -4.58 -6.98 5.37
N PRO A 42 -5.71 -6.92 4.63
CA PRO A 42 -6.14 -8.05 3.81
C PRO A 42 -5.19 -8.35 2.64
N LEU A 43 -4.55 -7.33 2.04
CA LEU A 43 -3.49 -7.52 1.04
C LEU A 43 -2.32 -8.33 1.60
N LEU A 44 -1.77 -7.90 2.75
CA LEU A 44 -0.61 -8.54 3.36
C LEU A 44 -0.91 -9.98 3.78
N ALA A 45 -2.11 -10.23 4.34
CA ALA A 45 -2.57 -11.58 4.65
C ALA A 45 -2.71 -12.44 3.37
N GLY A 46 -3.37 -11.91 2.34
CA GLY A 46 -3.55 -12.61 1.06
C GLY A 46 -2.23 -12.96 0.38
N VAL A 47 -1.29 -12.02 0.31
CA VAL A 47 0.04 -12.25 -0.26
C VAL A 47 0.76 -13.34 0.52
N ARG A 48 0.84 -13.26 1.86
CA ARG A 48 1.53 -14.25 2.71
C ARG A 48 0.94 -15.65 2.61
N GLU A 49 -0.38 -15.74 2.56
CA GLU A 49 -1.09 -17.00 2.38
C GLU A 49 -1.02 -17.52 0.95
N ARG A 50 -0.35 -16.79 0.04
CA ARG A 50 -0.26 -17.10 -1.39
C ARG A 50 -1.63 -17.31 -1.98
N ARG A 51 -2.55 -16.38 -1.68
CA ARG A 51 -3.88 -16.29 -2.28
C ARG A 51 -3.95 -15.10 -3.21
N GLU A 52 -4.82 -15.21 -4.21
CA GLU A 52 -5.17 -14.06 -5.03
C GLU A 52 -5.88 -13.00 -4.16
N VAL A 53 -5.47 -11.75 -4.32
CA VAL A 53 -6.04 -10.59 -3.62
C VAL A 53 -5.96 -9.36 -4.51
N ALA A 54 -6.94 -8.47 -4.39
CA ALA A 54 -7.00 -7.23 -5.14
C ALA A 54 -6.98 -6.02 -4.20
N VAL A 55 -6.41 -4.92 -4.70
CA VAL A 55 -6.52 -3.58 -4.11
C VAL A 55 -7.19 -2.68 -5.14
N ASP A 56 -8.22 -1.98 -4.72
CA ASP A 56 -8.93 -0.99 -5.53
C ASP A 56 -8.56 0.42 -5.08
N LEU A 57 -7.97 1.19 -6.00
CA LEU A 57 -7.64 2.59 -5.83
C LEU A 57 -8.66 3.38 -6.62
N TYR A 58 -9.49 4.18 -5.95
CA TYR A 58 -10.62 4.89 -6.58
C TYR A 58 -10.46 6.42 -6.54
N SER A 59 -9.28 6.88 -6.18
CA SER A 59 -8.93 8.29 -6.18
C SER A 59 -8.96 8.90 -7.57
N GLN A 60 -9.35 10.18 -7.63
CA GLN A 60 -9.53 10.89 -8.88
C GLN A 60 -8.21 10.97 -9.69
N GLY A 61 -8.23 10.52 -10.94
CA GLY A 61 -7.05 10.53 -11.82
C GLY A 61 -6.09 9.35 -11.61
N VAL A 62 -6.41 8.46 -10.67
CA VAL A 62 -5.72 7.21 -10.42
C VAL A 62 -6.59 6.08 -10.95
N GLU A 63 -7.74 5.87 -10.30
CA GLU A 63 -8.72 4.81 -10.59
C GLU A 63 -8.10 3.51 -11.17
N ARG A 64 -7.43 2.71 -10.32
CA ARG A 64 -6.73 1.48 -10.71
C ARG A 64 -7.11 0.30 -9.81
N THR A 65 -7.15 -0.90 -10.37
CA THR A 65 -7.21 -2.15 -9.61
C THR A 65 -5.90 -2.91 -9.77
N LEU A 66 -5.28 -3.26 -8.65
CA LEU A 66 -4.09 -4.10 -8.61
C LEU A 66 -4.48 -5.51 -8.14
N THR A 67 -4.32 -6.51 -9.01
CA THR A 67 -4.55 -7.91 -8.67
C THR A 67 -3.23 -8.63 -8.47
N PHE A 68 -3.02 -9.16 -7.27
CA PHE A 68 -1.83 -9.91 -6.88
C PHE A 68 -2.14 -11.41 -6.96
N ARG A 69 -1.45 -12.13 -7.85
CA ARG A 69 -1.63 -13.56 -8.06
C ARG A 69 -0.32 -14.32 -7.80
N PRO A 70 -0.32 -15.36 -6.96
CA PRO A 70 0.85 -16.20 -6.76
C PRO A 70 1.17 -17.00 -8.04
N PHE A 71 2.46 -17.04 -8.42
CA PHE A 71 2.96 -17.85 -9.53
C PHE A 71 4.32 -18.44 -9.18
N GLY A 72 4.32 -19.69 -8.69
CA GLY A 72 5.55 -20.33 -8.19
C GLY A 72 6.13 -19.54 -7.01
N ASN A 73 7.37 -19.03 -7.17
CA ASN A 73 8.02 -18.18 -6.16
C ASN A 73 7.80 -16.68 -6.38
N LEU A 74 7.10 -16.31 -7.44
CA LEU A 74 6.77 -14.93 -7.78
C LEU A 74 5.34 -14.60 -7.36
N THR A 75 5.07 -13.31 -7.21
CA THR A 75 3.73 -12.75 -7.26
C THR A 75 3.63 -11.93 -8.53
N VAL A 76 2.69 -12.27 -9.41
CA VAL A 76 2.35 -11.48 -10.60
C VAL A 76 1.32 -10.44 -10.16
N ILE A 77 1.62 -9.18 -10.41
CA ILE A 77 0.75 -8.05 -10.13
C ILE A 77 0.22 -7.54 -11.46
N ARG A 78 -1.09 -7.59 -11.64
CA ARG A 78 -1.78 -7.05 -12.81
C ARG A 78 -2.41 -5.71 -12.45
N CYS A 79 -2.13 -4.69 -13.24
CA CYS A 79 -2.77 -3.38 -13.11
C CYS A 79 -3.88 -3.23 -14.15
N GLU A 80 -5.08 -2.90 -13.69
CA GLU A 80 -6.19 -2.49 -14.55
C GLU A 80 -6.48 -1.01 -14.29
N SER A 81 -6.39 -0.18 -15.33
CA SER A 81 -6.79 1.22 -15.26
C SER A 81 -8.27 1.36 -15.61
N ARG A 82 -8.97 2.24 -14.88
CA ARG A 82 -10.35 2.67 -15.18
C ARG A 82 -10.37 4.08 -15.79
N THR A 83 -9.20 4.60 -16.18
CA THR A 83 -9.03 5.91 -16.84
C THR A 83 -8.54 5.73 -18.29
N ALA A 84 -8.22 6.84 -18.97
CA ALA A 84 -7.58 6.82 -20.27
C ALA A 84 -6.09 6.42 -20.23
N TRP A 85 -5.45 6.43 -19.05
CA TRP A 85 -4.09 5.93 -18.88
C TRP A 85 -4.08 4.41 -19.01
N ILE A 86 -3.09 3.86 -19.72
CA ILE A 86 -2.95 2.41 -19.96
C ILE A 86 -1.64 1.95 -19.31
N PRO A 87 -1.65 0.92 -18.46
CA PRO A 87 -0.44 0.37 -17.87
C PRO A 87 0.43 -0.30 -18.95
N ASP A 88 1.72 0.03 -18.97
CA ASP A 88 2.69 -0.58 -19.89
C ASP A 88 4.02 -0.82 -19.18
N PRO A 89 4.32 -2.05 -18.71
CA PRO A 89 3.55 -3.28 -18.96
C PRO A 89 2.25 -3.34 -18.15
N GLU A 90 1.28 -4.17 -18.57
CA GLU A 90 0.05 -4.45 -17.80
C GLU A 90 0.32 -5.31 -16.54
N CYS A 91 1.39 -6.12 -16.59
CA CYS A 91 1.76 -7.04 -15.53
C CYS A 91 3.23 -6.84 -15.14
N GLU A 92 3.49 -6.82 -13.85
CA GLU A 92 4.83 -6.91 -13.27
C GLU A 92 4.93 -8.13 -12.36
N SER A 93 6.15 -8.57 -12.08
CA SER A 93 6.39 -9.72 -11.21
C SER A 93 7.49 -9.41 -10.21
N LEU A 94 7.24 -9.74 -8.94
CA LEU A 94 8.22 -9.63 -7.87
C LEU A 94 8.38 -10.98 -7.17
N GLU A 95 9.54 -11.20 -6.55
CA GLU A 95 9.68 -12.34 -5.65
C GLU A 95 8.69 -12.22 -4.49
N HIS A 96 8.07 -13.34 -4.12
CA HIS A 96 7.07 -13.35 -3.04
C HIS A 96 7.64 -12.80 -1.73
N GLY A 97 8.89 -13.17 -1.37
CA GLY A 97 9.54 -12.68 -0.16
C GLY A 97 9.82 -11.18 -0.20
N GLU A 98 10.20 -10.65 -1.36
CA GLU A 98 10.42 -9.22 -1.59
C GLU A 98 9.12 -8.42 -1.42
N LEU A 99 8.03 -8.87 -2.04
CA LEU A 99 6.73 -8.21 -1.91
C LEU A 99 6.23 -8.21 -0.45
N VAL A 100 6.37 -9.32 0.27
CA VAL A 100 6.03 -9.38 1.70
C VAL A 100 6.87 -8.39 2.50
N ALA A 101 8.18 -8.29 2.21
CA ALA A 101 9.06 -7.35 2.89
C ALA A 101 8.67 -5.88 2.61
N MET A 102 8.35 -5.54 1.36
CA MET A 102 7.88 -4.20 0.96
C MET A 102 6.61 -3.80 1.71
N LEU A 103 5.59 -4.66 1.71
CA LEU A 103 4.31 -4.39 2.37
C LEU A 103 4.45 -4.33 3.90
N SER A 104 5.28 -5.20 4.49
CA SER A 104 5.54 -5.20 5.94
C SER A 104 6.33 -3.95 6.35
N LYS A 105 7.29 -3.52 5.53
CA LYS A 105 8.04 -2.27 5.75
C LYS A 105 7.11 -1.06 5.68
N LEU A 106 6.21 -1.01 4.70
CA LEU A 106 5.22 0.07 4.59
C LEU A 106 4.34 0.16 5.85
N ALA A 107 3.80 -0.97 6.32
CA ALA A 107 3.03 -1.02 7.56
C ALA A 107 3.83 -0.50 8.77
N HIS A 108 5.09 -0.91 8.88
CA HIS A 108 5.98 -0.47 9.96
C HIS A 108 6.30 1.03 9.88
N ASP A 109 6.67 1.53 8.70
CA ASP A 109 7.02 2.93 8.48
C ASP A 109 5.81 3.84 8.74
N PHE A 110 4.60 3.42 8.35
CA PHE A 110 3.37 4.13 8.65
C PHE A 110 3.13 4.27 10.16
N ALA A 111 3.21 3.16 10.89
CA ALA A 111 3.02 3.17 12.35
C ALA A 111 4.13 3.97 13.06
N ARG A 112 5.37 3.92 12.53
CA ARG A 112 6.49 4.74 13.03
C ARG A 112 6.26 6.23 12.78
N GLY A 113 5.68 6.61 11.65
CA GLY A 113 5.28 7.97 11.35
C GLY A 113 4.31 8.51 12.40
N LEU A 114 3.25 7.74 12.71
CA LEU A 114 2.28 8.10 13.76
C LEU A 114 2.95 8.30 15.13
N LYS A 115 3.87 7.40 15.48
CA LYS A 115 4.62 7.51 16.73
C LYS A 115 5.52 8.74 16.76
N ALA A 116 6.15 9.09 15.64
CA ALA A 116 7.05 10.23 15.55
C ALA A 116 6.34 11.58 15.75
N ILE A 117 5.05 11.66 15.37
CA ILE A 117 4.21 12.83 15.60
C ILE A 117 3.48 12.80 16.96
N ASN A 118 3.83 11.86 17.84
CA ASN A 118 3.18 11.61 19.14
C ASN A 118 1.65 11.41 19.03
N SER A 119 1.19 10.78 17.95
CA SER A 119 -0.24 10.45 17.82
C SER A 119 -0.59 9.25 18.71
N GLU A 120 -1.66 9.39 19.50
CA GLU A 120 -2.23 8.31 20.31
C GLU A 120 -2.68 7.12 19.44
N LEU A 121 -2.96 7.35 18.15
CA LEU A 121 -3.28 6.29 17.19
C LEU A 121 -2.16 5.25 17.06
N SER A 122 -0.90 5.64 17.33
CA SER A 122 0.22 4.69 17.30
C SER A 122 0.14 3.58 18.35
N GLU A 123 -0.69 3.75 19.39
CA GLU A 123 -0.92 2.77 20.45
C GLU A 123 -2.13 1.85 20.17
N ALA A 124 -2.95 2.19 19.18
CA ALA A 124 -4.08 1.37 18.75
C ALA A 124 -3.67 0.28 17.76
N ASP A 125 -4.43 -0.83 17.74
CA ASP A 125 -4.31 -1.81 16.67
C ASP A 125 -4.88 -1.26 15.34
N PRO A 126 -4.29 -1.58 14.18
CA PRO A 126 -3.16 -2.50 14.00
C PRO A 126 -1.76 -1.87 14.18
N PHE A 127 -1.67 -0.55 14.38
CA PHE A 127 -0.40 0.20 14.37
C PHE A 127 0.56 -0.22 15.49
N ALA A 128 0.05 -0.46 16.70
CA ALA A 128 0.85 -0.96 17.81
C ALA A 128 1.49 -2.33 17.52
N ARG A 129 0.77 -3.19 16.80
CA ARG A 129 1.27 -4.50 16.34
C ARG A 129 2.31 -4.35 15.25
N TRP A 130 2.11 -3.43 14.31
CA TRP A 130 3.05 -3.15 13.21
C TRP A 130 4.40 -2.64 13.72
N LEU A 131 4.42 -1.79 14.75
CA LEU A 131 5.65 -1.34 15.42
C LEU A 131 6.47 -2.50 16.01
N LYS A 132 5.82 -3.58 16.41
CA LYS A 132 6.46 -4.80 16.95
C LYS A 132 6.88 -5.79 15.87
N GLY A 133 6.71 -5.44 14.59
CA GLY A 133 6.99 -6.31 13.44
C GLY A 133 5.88 -7.33 13.17
N GLY A 134 4.72 -7.19 13.79
CA GLY A 134 3.57 -8.07 13.58
C GLY A 134 2.65 -7.63 12.44
N ALA A 135 3.07 -6.69 11.59
CA ALA A 135 2.39 -6.48 10.30
C ALA A 135 2.32 -7.82 9.60
#